data_AF-H7GED8-F1
#
_entry.id   AF-H7GED8-F1
#
_cell.length_a   1.000
_cell.length_b   1.000
_cell.length_c   1.000
_cell.angle_alpha   90.00
_cell.angle_beta   90.00
_cell.angle_gamma   90.00
#
_symmetry.space_group_name_H-M   'P 1'
#
loop_
_entity.id
_entity.type
_entity.pdbx_description
1 polymer ?
#
loop_
_entity_poly.entity_id
_entity_poly.type
_entity_poly.pdbx_seq_one_letter_code
_entity_poly.pdbx_strand_id
1 'polypeptide(L)'
;MREVARGLGLELEVVARPYAGVRGVWVREGEEVPEIPREGGFKPLPKRWVVERTFAWMGRNRRLGKDYEYHPEVTEAWMYLGMIRLLVKRLARAA
;
A
#
# COMPACT_ATOMS: atom_id res chain seq x y z
N MET A 1 1.27 3.31 14.78
CA MET A 1 1.63 4.09 13.57
C MET A 1 1.95 5.55 13.89
N ARG A 2 1.01 6.38 14.39
CA ARG A 2 1.31 7.79 14.74
C ARG A 2 2.43 7.94 15.77
N GLU A 3 2.43 7.09 16.79
CA GLU A 3 3.46 7.09 17.84
C GLU A 3 4.83 6.66 17.32
N VAL A 4 4.89 5.62 16.49
CA VAL A 4 6.10 5.17 15.80
C VAL A 4 6.67 6.28 14.91
N ALA A 5 5.82 6.94 14.11
CA ALA A 5 6.25 8.05 13.27
C ALA A 5 6.86 9.20 14.08
N ARG A 6 6.22 9.58 15.21
CA ARG A 6 6.79 10.57 16.14
C ARG A 6 8.13 10.12 16.73
N GLY A 7 8.25 8.86 17.14
CA GLY A 7 9.51 8.30 17.67
C GLY A 7 10.65 8.31 16.65
N LEU A 8 10.32 8.27 15.35
CA LEU A 8 11.28 8.35 14.25
C LEU A 8 11.51 9.78 13.73
N GLY A 9 10.89 10.80 14.33
CA GLY A 9 10.97 12.19 13.86
C GLY A 9 10.31 12.42 12.50
N LEU A 10 9.33 11.58 12.13
CA LEU A 10 8.61 11.65 10.86
C LEU A 10 7.24 12.30 11.04
N GLU A 11 6.93 13.27 10.19
CA GLU A 11 5.57 13.79 9.97
C GLU A 11 4.73 12.72 9.27
N LEU A 12 3.59 12.35 9.85
CA LEU A 12 2.69 11.32 9.32
C LEU A 12 1.36 11.93 8.87
N GLU A 13 1.14 11.94 7.56
CA GLU A 13 -0.17 12.20 6.95
C GLU A 13 -0.86 10.87 6.62
N VAL A 14 -2.08 10.66 7.13
CA VAL A 14 -2.89 9.50 6.77
C VAL A 14 -3.79 9.88 5.59
N VAL A 15 -3.41 9.43 4.39
CA VAL A 15 -4.22 9.58 3.18
C VAL A 15 -5.33 8.52 3.20
N ALA A 16 -6.43 8.82 3.90
CA ALA A 16 -7.61 7.95 3.96
C ALA A 16 -8.62 8.32 2.87
N ARG A 17 -9.26 7.31 2.28
CA ARG A 17 -10.51 7.49 1.53
C ARG A 17 -11.66 6.94 2.38
N PRO A 18 -12.41 7.79 3.10
CA PRO A 18 -13.33 7.37 4.16
C PRO A 18 -14.41 6.38 3.72
N TYR A 19 -14.76 6.34 2.42
CA TYR A 19 -15.73 5.41 1.85
C TYR A 19 -15.15 4.46 0.80
N ALA A 20 -13.83 4.26 0.78
CA ALA A 20 -13.23 3.25 -0.08
C ALA A 20 -13.64 1.84 0.36
N GLY A 21 -14.44 1.17 -0.46
CA GLY A 21 -14.75 -0.26 -0.29
C GLY A 21 -15.82 -0.58 0.76
N VAL A 22 -16.46 0.43 1.37
CA VAL A 22 -17.64 0.22 2.21
C VAL A 22 -18.81 -0.19 1.31
N ARG A 23 -19.11 -1.49 1.28
CA ARG A 23 -20.24 -2.06 0.51
C ARG A 23 -21.56 -2.04 1.29
N GLY A 24 -21.46 -1.96 2.62
CA GLY A 24 -22.58 -1.86 3.55
C GLY A 24 -22.07 -1.75 4.97
N VAL A 25 -22.96 -1.41 5.89
CA VAL A 25 -22.73 -1.43 7.34
C VAL A 25 -23.72 -2.40 7.97
N TRP A 26 -23.26 -3.12 8.98
CA TRP A 26 -24.15 -3.94 9.80
C TRP A 26 -24.78 -3.04 10.85
N VAL A 27 -26.12 -3.06 10.91
CA VAL A 27 -26.91 -2.25 11.83
C VAL A 27 -27.78 -3.20 12.65
N ARG A 28 -28.01 -2.87 13.92
CA ARG A 28 -28.88 -3.68 14.78
C ARG A 28 -30.33 -3.57 14.30
N GLU A 29 -31.11 -4.60 14.60
CA GLU A 29 -32.53 -4.60 14.25
C GLU A 29 -33.25 -3.45 14.97
N GLY A 30 -34.01 -2.66 14.20
CA GLY A 30 -34.74 -1.48 14.70
C GLY A 30 -33.94 -0.18 14.73
N GLU A 31 -32.64 -0.20 14.42
CA GLU A 31 -31.81 0.99 14.31
C GLU A 31 -31.75 1.53 12.87
N GLU A 32 -31.74 2.85 12.71
CA GLU A 32 -31.71 3.49 11.38
C GLU A 32 -30.38 3.27 10.68
N VAL A 33 -30.44 2.98 9.37
CA VAL A 33 -29.23 2.80 8.56
C VAL A 33 -28.59 4.17 8.32
N PRO A 34 -27.32 4.39 8.71
CA PRO A 34 -26.66 5.66 8.46
C PRO A 34 -26.48 5.85 6.95
N GLU A 35 -26.69 7.08 6.47
CA GLU A 35 -26.39 7.43 5.09
C GLU A 35 -24.88 7.28 4.87
N ILE A 36 -24.51 6.45 3.90
CA ILE A 36 -23.11 6.25 3.51
C ILE A 36 -22.84 7.16 2.33
N PRO A 37 -22.02 8.22 2.45
CA PRO A 37 -21.64 9.05 1.33
C PRO A 37 -20.93 8.21 0.25
N ARG A 38 -21.68 7.88 -0.79
CA ARG A 38 -21.13 7.21 -1.97
C ARG A 38 -20.50 8.25 -2.86
N GLU A 39 -19.23 8.53 -2.59
CA GLU A 39 -18.43 9.35 -3.50
C GLU A 39 -18.23 8.60 -4.83
N GLY A 40 -19.02 8.99 -5.82
CA GLY A 40 -18.91 8.52 -7.20
C GLY A 40 -17.63 9.00 -7.88
N GLY A 41 -17.15 8.19 -8.82
CA GLY A 41 -16.01 8.53 -9.68
C GLY A 41 -14.63 8.32 -9.04
N PHE A 42 -13.61 8.44 -9.88
CA PHE A 42 -12.22 8.32 -9.48
C PHE A 42 -11.75 9.60 -8.77
N LYS A 43 -11.26 9.46 -7.54
CA LYS A 43 -10.63 10.54 -6.77
C LYS A 43 -9.13 10.27 -6.65
N PRO A 44 -8.25 11.09 -7.24
CA PRO A 44 -6.82 10.88 -7.14
C PRO A 44 -6.37 11.07 -5.68
N LEU A 45 -5.70 10.05 -5.12
CA LEU A 45 -5.08 10.15 -3.81
C LEU A 45 -3.61 10.57 -3.95
N PRO A 46 -3.13 11.54 -3.15
CA PRO A 46 -1.73 11.93 -3.14
C PRO A 46 -0.80 10.72 -3.01
N LYS A 47 0.24 10.66 -3.84
CA LYS A 47 1.31 9.63 -3.84
C LYS A 47 0.86 8.17 -4.04
N ARG A 48 -0.43 7.87 -4.20
CA ARG A 48 -0.96 6.50 -4.40
C ARG A 48 -0.27 5.74 -5.54
N TRP A 49 -0.09 6.40 -6.68
CA TRP A 49 0.59 5.82 -7.84
C TRP A 49 2.06 5.47 -7.57
N VAL A 50 2.74 6.17 -6.67
CA VAL A 50 4.12 5.83 -6.30
C VAL A 50 4.14 4.51 -5.55
N VAL A 51 3.24 4.34 -4.59
CA VAL A 51 3.10 3.12 -3.78
C VAL A 51 2.67 1.93 -4.64
N GLU A 52 1.58 2.07 -5.40
CA GLU A 52 1.06 1.01 -6.27
C GLU A 52 2.11 0.57 -7.31
N ARG A 53 2.87 1.51 -7.85
CA ARG A 53 3.94 1.22 -8.81
C ARG A 53 5.09 0.42 -8.18
N THR A 54 5.48 0.72 -6.94
CA THR A 54 6.48 -0.07 -6.22
C THR A 54 5.99 -1.50 -6.01
N PHE A 55 4.74 -1.68 -5.58
CA PHE A 55 4.13 -3.01 -5.47
C PHE A 55 4.03 -3.74 -6.82
N ALA A 56 3.71 -3.03 -7.91
CA ALA A 56 3.68 -3.62 -9.24
C ALA A 56 5.07 -4.11 -9.69
N TRP A 57 6.16 -3.43 -9.30
CA TRP A 57 7.53 -3.92 -9.55
C TRP A 57 7.87 -5.13 -8.71
N MET A 58 7.52 -5.12 -7.41
CA MET A 58 7.74 -6.25 -6.51
C MET A 58 6.95 -7.48 -6.94
N GLY A 59 5.70 -7.32 -7.38
CA GLY A 59 4.88 -8.43 -7.89
C GLY A 59 5.43 -9.08 -9.16
N ARG A 60 6.30 -8.40 -9.92
CA ARG A 60 7.04 -9.00 -11.05
C ARG A 60 8.23 -9.86 -10.60
N ASN A 61 8.65 -9.74 -9.35
CA ASN A 61 9.57 -10.68 -8.73
C ASN A 61 8.75 -11.85 -8.17
N ARG A 62 8.84 -13.02 -8.83
CA ARG A 62 8.08 -14.23 -8.47
C ARG A 62 8.16 -14.57 -6.98
N ARG A 63 9.30 -14.29 -6.33
CA ARG A 63 9.51 -14.55 -4.90
C ARG A 63 8.67 -13.63 -4.01
N LEU A 64 8.53 -12.36 -4.40
CA LEU A 64 7.77 -11.35 -3.65
C LEU A 64 6.28 -11.30 -4.03
N GLY A 65 5.84 -12.16 -4.96
CA GLY A 65 4.43 -12.22 -5.38
C GLY A 65 3.49 -12.77 -4.31
N LYS A 66 4.04 -13.49 -3.33
CA LYS A 66 3.34 -14.00 -2.15
C LYS A 66 4.33 -14.07 -1.00
N ASP A 67 3.84 -13.95 0.22
CA ASP A 67 4.66 -14.15 1.41
C ASP A 67 4.94 -15.65 1.58
N TYR A 68 6.17 -16.07 1.27
CA TYR A 68 6.61 -17.46 1.37
C TYR A 68 7.57 -17.70 2.55
N GLU A 69 8.13 -16.61 3.06
CA GLU A 69 9.20 -16.62 4.04
C GLU A 69 8.63 -16.67 5.46
N TYR A 70 9.20 -17.52 6.30
CA TYR A 70 8.80 -17.58 7.72
C TYR A 70 9.36 -16.42 8.53
N HIS A 71 10.57 -15.95 8.17
CA HIS A 71 11.27 -14.89 8.89
C HIS A 71 11.16 -13.56 8.13
N PRO A 72 10.77 -12.45 8.79
CA PRO A 72 10.60 -11.15 8.14
C PRO A 72 11.91 -10.61 7.55
N GLU A 73 13.05 -10.95 8.17
CA GLU A 73 14.40 -10.59 7.70
C GLU A 73 14.69 -11.13 6.29
N VAL A 74 14.18 -12.32 5.98
CA VAL A 74 14.36 -12.94 4.67
C VAL A 74 13.50 -12.23 3.63
N THR A 75 12.24 -11.91 3.98
CA THR A 75 11.35 -11.11 3.12
C THR A 75 11.96 -9.74 2.82
N GLU A 76 12.52 -9.09 3.83
CA GLU A 76 13.20 -7.79 3.70
C GLU A 76 14.41 -7.89 2.75
N ALA A 77 15.27 -8.89 2.92
CA ALA A 77 16.40 -9.12 2.01
C ALA A 77 15.95 -9.30 0.55
N TRP A 78 14.85 -10.04 0.32
CA TRP A 78 14.27 -10.20 -1.01
C TRP A 78 13.71 -8.90 -1.59
N MET A 79 13.13 -8.03 -0.77
CA MET A 79 12.67 -6.70 -1.19
C MET A 79 13.84 -5.85 -1.71
N TYR A 80 14.95 -5.78 -0.95
CA TYR A 80 16.15 -5.06 -1.40
C TYR A 80 16.72 -5.66 -2.69
N LEU A 81 16.85 -6.99 -2.77
CA LEU A 81 17.37 -7.66 -3.97
C LEU A 81 16.47 -7.41 -5.20
N GLY A 82 15.15 -7.40 -5.01
CA GLY A 82 14.18 -7.07 -6.05
C GLY A 82 14.37 -5.66 -6.61
N MET A 83 14.58 -4.68 -5.72
CA MET A 83 14.81 -3.29 -6.11
C MET A 83 16.18 -3.08 -6.75
N ILE A 84 17.25 -3.71 -6.24
CA ILE A 84 18.59 -3.67 -6.85
C ILE A 84 18.53 -4.19 -8.28
N ARG A 85 17.90 -5.36 -8.51
CA ARG A 85 17.72 -5.93 -9.85
C ARG A 85 16.97 -4.97 -10.80
N LEU A 86 15.95 -4.29 -10.30
CA LEU A 86 15.21 -3.29 -11.09
C LEU A 86 16.10 -2.10 -11.48
N LEU A 87 16.85 -1.55 -10.52
CA LEU A 87 17.73 -0.40 -10.73
C LEU A 87 18.88 -0.73 -11.69
N VAL A 88 19.54 -1.88 -11.52
CA VAL A 88 20.60 -2.35 -12.43
C VAL A 88 20.08 -2.46 -13.87
N LYS A 89 18.88 -3.04 -14.07
CA LYS A 89 18.26 -3.11 -15.40
C LYS A 89 17.95 -1.76 -16.02
N ARG A 90 17.63 -0.74 -15.21
CA ARG A 90 17.40 0.62 -15.70
C ARG A 90 18.71 1.29 -16.07
N LEU A 91 19.73 1.15 -15.23
CA LEU A 91 21.06 1.69 -15.49
C LEU A 91 21.64 1.11 -16.79
N ALA A 92 21.57 -0.21 -16.97
CA ALA A 92 22.04 -0.88 -18.17
C ALA A 92 21.26 -0.55 -19.46
N ARG A 93 20.06 0.05 -19.35
CA ARG A 93 19.30 0.57 -20.50
C ARG A 93 19.59 2.04 -20.81
N ALA A 94 20.14 2.76 -19.83
CA ALA A 94 20.47 4.17 -19.94
C ALA A 94 21.92 4.40 -20.38
N ALA A 95 22.79 3.43 -20.11
CA ALA A 95 24.13 3.31 -20.70
C ALA A 95 24.03 2.79 -22.14
#